data_AF-A0A2D6LUY8-F1
#
_entry.id   AF-A0A2D6LUY8-F1
#
_cell.length_a   1.000
_cell.length_b   1.000
_cell.length_c   1.000
_cell.angle_alpha   90.00
_cell.angle_beta   90.00
_cell.angle_gamma   90.00
#
_symmetry.space_group_name_H-M   'P 1'
#
loop_
_entity.id
_entity.type
_entity.pdbx_description
1 polymer ?
#
loop_
_entity_poly.entity_id
_entity_poly.type
_entity_poly.pdbx_seq_one_letter_code
_entity_poly.pdbx_strand_id
1 'polypeptide(L)'
;MVHNRNKLIDLFIGNISNSIVHKILEKAIDNEEIVSRYEKELLNSWEIAKKYREKINPKTKLPEKDIEYVKDKIIKKVRKELVLRISKGYENIDLNLIEKLVDESLEKMEII
;
A
#
# COMPACT_ATOMS: atom_id res chain seq x y z
N MET A 1 13.53 1.26 24.08
CA MET A 1 12.17 1.15 23.50
C MET A 1 12.17 1.43 21.98
N VAL A 2 12.93 0.66 21.19
CA VAL A 2 13.01 0.82 19.71
C VAL A 2 12.11 -0.19 18.98
N HIS A 3 11.72 -1.27 19.65
CA HIS A 3 10.93 -2.38 19.08
C HIS A 3 9.53 -1.97 18.60
N ASN A 4 8.92 -0.95 19.19
CA ASN A 4 7.54 -0.57 18.86
C ASN A 4 7.45 0.19 17.53
N ARG A 5 8.44 1.05 17.22
CA ARG A 5 8.45 1.87 16.01
C ARG A 5 8.60 1.03 14.74
N ASN A 6 9.57 0.12 14.71
CA ASN A 6 9.81 -0.73 13.54
C ASN A 6 8.59 -1.61 13.25
N LYS A 7 7.96 -2.17 14.30
CA LYS A 7 6.71 -2.92 14.16
C LYS A 7 5.58 -2.06 13.59
N LEU A 8 5.44 -0.81 14.04
CA LEU A 8 4.45 0.12 13.50
C LEU A 8 4.72 0.44 12.01
N ILE A 9 5.99 0.62 11.62
CA ILE A 9 6.39 0.82 10.23
C ILE A 9 6.04 -0.41 9.39
N ASP A 10 6.33 -1.63 9.86
CA ASP A 10 5.99 -2.85 9.14
C ASP A 10 4.47 -3.04 8.98
N LEU A 11 3.70 -2.70 10.02
CA LEU A 11 2.23 -2.71 9.97
C LEU A 11 1.70 -1.65 8.99
N PHE A 12 2.28 -0.46 8.99
CA PHE A 12 1.98 0.59 8.02
C PHE A 12 2.25 0.11 6.58
N ILE A 13 3.46 -0.39 6.31
CA ILE A 13 3.88 -0.94 5.01
C ILE A 13 2.89 -2.02 4.55
N GLY A 14 2.52 -2.94 5.45
CA GLY A 14 1.58 -4.01 5.14
C GLY A 14 0.22 -3.50 4.68
N ASN A 15 -0.34 -2.52 5.39
CA ASN A 15 -1.67 -1.99 5.08
C ASN A 15 -1.66 -1.09 3.83
N ILE A 16 -0.64 -0.25 3.63
CA ILE A 16 -0.51 0.52 2.37
C ILE A 16 -0.34 -0.42 1.18
N SER A 17 0.51 -1.44 1.31
CA SER A 17 0.71 -2.42 0.23
C SER A 17 -0.61 -3.07 -0.17
N ASN A 18 -1.42 -3.49 0.81
CA ASN A 18 -2.74 -4.07 0.54
C ASN A 18 -3.67 -3.07 -0.15
N SER A 19 -3.74 -1.84 0.34
CA SER A 19 -4.56 -0.78 -0.26
C SER A 19 -4.22 -0.55 -1.74
N ILE A 20 -2.93 -0.49 -2.07
CA ILE A 20 -2.45 -0.31 -3.45
C ILE A 20 -2.75 -1.53 -4.32
N VAL A 21 -2.54 -2.76 -3.79
CA VAL A 21 -2.90 -3.99 -4.50
C VAL A 21 -4.39 -3.97 -4.84
N HIS A 22 -5.25 -3.65 -3.89
CA HIS A 22 -6.69 -3.59 -4.11
C HIS A 22 -7.07 -2.50 -5.12
N LYS A 23 -6.40 -1.34 -5.11
CA LYS A 23 -6.63 -0.29 -6.12
C LYS A 23 -6.30 -0.75 -7.54
N ILE A 24 -5.21 -1.50 -7.69
CA ILE A 24 -4.79 -2.02 -9.00
C ILE A 24 -5.74 -3.13 -9.46
N LEU A 25 -6.14 -4.03 -8.56
CA LEU A 25 -7.10 -5.09 -8.88
C LEU A 25 -8.48 -4.52 -9.23
N GLU A 26 -8.95 -3.51 -8.50
CA GLU A 26 -10.17 -2.77 -8.80
C GLU A 26 -10.14 -2.21 -10.23
N LYS A 27 -9.01 -1.62 -10.65
CA LYS A 27 -8.81 -1.08 -12.01
C LYS A 27 -8.72 -2.14 -13.11
N ALA A 28 -8.38 -3.39 -12.75
CA ALA A 28 -8.16 -4.48 -13.69
C ALA A 28 -9.42 -5.32 -13.94
N ILE A 29 -10.51 -5.09 -13.20
CA ILE A 29 -11.68 -5.95 -13.16
C ILE A 29 -12.91 -5.20 -13.66
N ASP A 30 -13.60 -5.79 -14.64
CA ASP A 30 -14.83 -5.23 -15.23
C ASP A 30 -16.12 -5.70 -14.52
N ASN A 31 -16.00 -6.54 -13.48
CA ASN A 31 -17.13 -7.05 -12.70
C ASN A 31 -17.41 -6.17 -11.47
N GLU A 32 -18.56 -5.48 -11.47
CA GLU A 32 -18.96 -4.53 -10.42
C GLU A 32 -19.02 -5.13 -9.00
N GLU A 33 -19.46 -6.38 -8.85
CA GLU A 33 -19.55 -7.03 -7.53
C GLU A 33 -18.16 -7.23 -6.93
N ILE A 34 -17.22 -7.67 -7.76
CA ILE A 34 -15.82 -7.88 -7.36
C ILE A 34 -15.12 -6.54 -7.12
N VAL A 35 -15.40 -5.52 -7.94
CA VAL A 35 -14.92 -4.14 -7.77
C VAL A 35 -15.35 -3.59 -6.41
N SER A 36 -16.64 -3.70 -6.05
CA SER A 36 -17.14 -3.21 -4.75
C SER A 36 -16.46 -3.88 -3.56
N ARG A 37 -16.13 -5.17 -3.68
CA ARG A 37 -15.36 -5.87 -2.65
C ARG A 37 -13.95 -5.29 -2.50
N TYR A 38 -13.24 -5.10 -3.60
CA TYR A 38 -11.89 -4.54 -3.56
C TYR A 38 -11.86 -3.09 -3.08
N GLU A 39 -12.87 -2.30 -3.40
CA GLU A 39 -13.02 -0.95 -2.86
C GLU A 39 -13.15 -0.96 -1.33
N LYS A 40 -13.96 -1.86 -0.76
CA LYS A 40 -14.08 -2.02 0.71
C LYS A 40 -12.77 -2.46 1.35
N GLU A 41 -12.08 -3.43 0.75
CA GLU A 41 -10.79 -3.93 1.25
C GLU A 41 -9.70 -2.84 1.16
N LEU A 42 -9.72 -2.03 0.10
CA LEU A 42 -8.87 -0.86 -0.09
C LEU A 42 -9.08 0.16 1.02
N LEU A 43 -10.32 0.58 1.25
CA LEU A 43 -10.67 1.62 2.22
C LEU A 43 -10.30 1.19 3.64
N ASN A 44 -10.62 -0.05 4.01
CA ASN A 44 -10.27 -0.58 5.32
C ASN A 44 -8.75 -0.60 5.54
N SER A 45 -7.99 -1.09 4.55
CA SER A 45 -6.52 -1.13 4.62
C SER A 45 -5.93 0.28 4.71
N TRP A 46 -6.49 1.22 3.95
CA TRP A 46 -6.09 2.64 3.98
C TRP A 46 -6.30 3.28 5.36
N GLU A 47 -7.48 3.09 5.96
CA GLU A 47 -7.79 3.62 7.29
C GLU A 47 -6.92 3.01 8.40
N ILE A 48 -6.59 1.72 8.29
CA ILE A 48 -5.66 1.08 9.22
C ILE A 48 -4.25 1.66 9.05
N ALA A 49 -3.80 1.88 7.81
CA ALA A 49 -2.50 2.49 7.54
C ALA A 49 -2.39 3.90 8.15
N LYS A 50 -3.42 4.74 8.01
CA LYS A 50 -3.46 6.08 8.65
C LYS A 50 -3.23 5.98 10.16
N LYS A 51 -3.94 5.08 10.84
CA LYS A 51 -3.80 4.87 12.30
C LYS A 51 -2.39 4.47 12.70
N TYR A 52 -1.68 3.72 11.86
CA TYR A 52 -0.27 3.41 12.11
C TYR A 52 0.65 4.58 11.78
N ARG A 53 0.41 5.31 10.68
CA ARG A 53 1.15 6.53 10.31
C ARG A 53 1.15 7.56 11.44
N GLU A 54 -0.02 7.78 12.05
CA GLU A 54 -0.19 8.68 13.20
C GLU A 54 0.63 8.24 14.42
N LYS A 55 0.73 6.92 14.65
CA LYS A 55 1.47 6.36 15.79
C LYS A 55 2.98 6.32 15.57
N ILE A 56 3.45 6.20 14.33
CA ILE A 56 4.89 6.13 14.00
C ILE A 56 5.55 7.48 14.30
N ASN A 57 4.97 8.56 13.79
CA ASN A 57 5.49 9.90 13.96
C ASN A 57 4.40 10.96 13.69
N PRO A 58 3.59 11.33 14.69
CA PRO A 58 2.50 12.27 14.47
C PRO A 58 3.09 13.62 14.03
N LYS A 59 2.64 14.13 12.87
CA LYS A 59 2.85 15.50 12.36
C LYS A 59 4.23 15.86 11.80
N THR A 60 5.17 14.93 11.70
CA THR A 60 6.45 15.20 11.01
C THR A 60 6.75 14.18 9.94
N LYS A 61 7.44 14.62 8.88
CA LYS A 61 7.95 13.71 7.84
C LYS A 61 8.84 12.66 8.47
N LEU A 62 8.86 11.47 7.87
CA LEU A 62 9.80 10.44 8.29
C LEU A 62 11.22 10.86 7.89
N PRO A 63 12.26 10.39 8.60
CA PRO A 63 13.63 10.53 8.12
C PRO A 63 13.78 9.96 6.71
N GLU A 64 14.60 10.57 5.86
CA GLU A 64 14.79 10.15 4.44
C GLU A 64 15.10 8.65 4.31
N LYS A 65 15.95 8.12 5.19
CA LYS A 65 16.27 6.69 5.24
C LYS A 65 15.04 5.79 5.45
N ASP A 66 14.09 6.23 6.27
CA ASP A 66 12.84 5.49 6.50
C ASP A 66 11.88 5.65 5.32
N ILE A 67 11.88 6.81 4.65
CA ILE A 67 11.09 7.05 3.44
C ILE A 67 11.53 6.08 2.34
N GLU A 68 12.84 6.02 2.05
CA GLU A 68 13.40 5.11 1.04
C GLU A 68 13.09 3.65 1.38
N TYR A 69 13.29 3.27 2.65
CA TYR A 69 12.98 1.93 3.14
C TYR A 69 11.50 1.57 2.95
N VAL A 70 10.59 2.46 3.35
CA VAL A 70 9.14 2.28 3.23
C VAL A 70 8.74 2.16 1.75
N LYS A 71 9.22 3.07 0.89
CA LYS A 71 8.92 3.07 -0.54
C LYS A 71 9.38 1.77 -1.21
N ASP A 72 10.63 1.37 -1.02
CA ASP A 72 11.19 0.14 -1.59
C ASP A 72 10.42 -1.10 -1.12
N LYS A 73 10.10 -1.18 0.18
CA LYS A 73 9.35 -2.31 0.75
C LYS A 73 7.93 -2.42 0.21
N ILE A 74 7.23 -1.29 0.06
CA ILE A 74 5.87 -1.28 -0.51
C ILE A 74 5.92 -1.73 -1.96
N ILE A 75 6.80 -1.16 -2.79
CA ILE A 75 6.93 -1.52 -4.22
C ILE A 75 7.19 -3.02 -4.37
N LYS A 76 8.15 -3.56 -3.63
CA LYS A 76 8.50 -5.00 -3.68
C LYS A 76 7.32 -5.88 -3.27
N LYS A 77 6.59 -5.49 -2.23
CA LYS A 77 5.46 -6.26 -1.71
C LYS A 77 4.27 -6.24 -2.66
N VAL A 78 3.90 -5.07 -3.17
CA VAL A 78 2.83 -4.90 -4.17
C VAL A 78 3.17 -5.69 -5.44
N ARG A 79 4.37 -5.52 -5.98
CA ARG A 79 4.80 -6.22 -7.20
C ARG A 79 4.74 -7.74 -7.03
N LYS A 80 5.23 -8.26 -5.90
CA LYS A 80 5.19 -9.71 -5.60
C LYS A 80 3.75 -10.25 -5.56
N GLU A 81 2.85 -9.53 -4.90
CA GLU A 81 1.45 -9.95 -4.81
C GLU A 81 0.76 -9.91 -6.18
N LEU A 82 0.96 -8.84 -6.95
CA LEU A 82 0.35 -8.71 -8.28
C LEU A 82 0.88 -9.76 -9.28
N VAL A 83 2.19 -10.06 -9.25
CA VAL A 83 2.76 -11.16 -10.04
C VAL A 83 2.14 -12.50 -9.64
N LEU A 84 1.89 -12.73 -8.34
CA LEU A 84 1.19 -13.92 -7.87
C LEU A 84 -0.27 -13.97 -8.35
N ARG A 85 -0.95 -12.83 -8.50
CA ARG A 85 -2.30 -12.76 -9.06
C ARG A 85 -2.29 -13.07 -10.55
N ILE A 86 -1.36 -12.50 -11.31
CA ILE A 86 -1.16 -12.80 -12.74
C ILE A 86 -0.90 -14.31 -12.92
N SER A 87 -0.03 -14.92 -12.10
CA SER A 87 0.23 -16.35 -12.18
C SER A 87 -0.98 -17.23 -11.83
N LYS A 88 -2.00 -16.67 -11.16
CA LYS A 88 -3.27 -17.33 -10.85
C LYS A 88 -4.35 -17.08 -11.92
N GLY A 89 -4.01 -16.41 -13.01
CA GLY A 89 -4.93 -16.14 -14.13
C GLY A 89 -5.69 -14.83 -14.03
N TYR A 90 -5.28 -13.88 -13.18
CA TYR A 90 -5.82 -12.53 -13.23
C TYR A 90 -5.24 -11.79 -14.44
N GLU A 91 -6.10 -11.25 -15.29
CA GLU A 91 -5.75 -10.51 -16.51
C GLU A 91 -5.81 -8.99 -16.27
N ASN A 92 -5.31 -8.20 -17.22
CA ASN A 92 -5.39 -6.73 -17.24
C ASN A 92 -4.74 -5.98 -16.06
N ILE A 93 -3.85 -6.63 -15.29
CA ILE A 93 -3.10 -6.00 -14.20
C ILE A 93 -1.95 -5.15 -14.76
N ASP A 94 -2.03 -3.82 -14.60
CA ASP A 94 -0.96 -2.90 -14.99
C ASP A 94 0.07 -2.69 -13.86
N LEU A 95 1.23 -3.34 -13.99
CA LEU A 95 2.35 -3.21 -13.04
C LEU A 95 3.04 -1.85 -13.10
N ASN A 96 2.85 -1.06 -14.17
CA ASN A 96 3.46 0.26 -14.28
C ASN A 96 2.78 1.28 -13.35
N LEU A 97 1.56 0.98 -12.88
CA LEU A 97 0.86 1.83 -11.91
C LEU A 97 1.46 1.76 -10.50
N ILE A 98 2.29 0.75 -10.20
CA ILE A 98 2.78 0.51 -8.84
C ILE A 98 3.51 1.74 -8.30
N GLU A 99 4.53 2.23 -9.02
CA GLU A 99 5.37 3.33 -8.53
C GLU A 99 4.55 4.61 -8.35
N LYS A 100 3.71 4.93 -9.35
CA LYS A 100 2.80 6.08 -9.29
C LYS A 100 1.86 6.02 -8.09
N LEU A 101 1.21 4.87 -7.87
CA LEU A 101 0.26 4.72 -6.76
C LEU A 101 0.95 4.71 -5.40
N VAL A 102 2.19 4.21 -5.32
CA VAL A 102 3.01 4.32 -4.11
C VAL A 102 3.29 5.78 -3.80
N ASP A 103 3.77 6.55 -4.78
CA ASP A 103 4.09 7.97 -4.57
C ASP A 103 2.84 8.78 -4.17
N GLU A 104 1.73 8.63 -4.90
CA GLU A 104 0.45 9.26 -4.53
C GLU A 104 -0.02 8.87 -3.13
N SER A 105 0.20 7.61 -2.72
CA SER A 105 -0.19 7.12 -1.40
C SER A 105 0.67 7.71 -0.29
N LEU A 106 1.98 7.82 -0.52
CA LEU A 106 2.93 8.38 0.45
C LEU A 106 2.76 9.90 0.59
N GLU A 107 2.47 10.62 -0.50
CA GLU A 107 2.12 12.05 -0.49
C GLU A 107 0.85 12.29 0.34
N LYS A 108 -0.22 11.55 0.07
CA LYS A 108 -1.50 11.66 0.82
C LYS A 108 -1.36 11.32 2.31
N MET A 109 -0.33 10.57 2.68
CA MET A 109 -0.02 10.17 4.05
C MET A 109 1.02 11.11 4.71
N GLU A 110 1.38 12.21 4.04
CA GLU A 110 2.37 13.20 4.50
C GLU A 110 3.69 12.53 4.94
N ILE A 111 4.12 11.52 4.17
CA ILE A 111 5.41 10.85 4.38
C ILE A 111 6.50 11.55 3.58
N ILE A 112 6.20 11.86 2.31
CA ILE A 112 7.08 12.57 1.37
C ILE A 112 6.62 13.98 1.10
#